data_AF-A0A8R1IES9-F1
#
_entry.id   AF-A0A8R1IES9-F1
#
_cell.length_a   1.000
_cell.length_b   1.000
_cell.length_c   1.000
_cell.angle_alpha   90.00
_cell.angle_beta   90.00
_cell.angle_gamma   90.00
#
_symmetry.space_group_name_H-M   'P 1'
#
loop_
_entity.id
_entity.type
_entity.pdbx_description
1 polymer ?
#
loop_
_entity_poly.entity_id
_entity_poly.type
_entity_poly.pdbx_seq_one_letter_code
_entity_poly.pdbx_strand_id
1 'polypeptide(L)'
;MGKKKRSIVEQLVPPNSFIAVDDFKTVKEMGDYLNYLMKNHTAYMEYFEWRRDYKVVFLNGNAHDILERPWGFCQLCRMVWTEPRQTVIIPNWTEYWKESCEKDGELVEKYQ
;
A
#
# COMPACT_ATOMS: atom_id res chain seq x y z
N MET A 1 22.54 -0.70 21.23
CA MET A 1 22.42 -1.05 19.80
C MET A 1 21.00 -0.73 19.36
N GLY A 2 20.82 0.29 18.51
CA GLY A 2 19.49 0.67 18.02
C GLY A 2 18.87 -0.46 17.20
N LYS A 3 17.56 -0.67 17.32
CA LYS A 3 16.83 -1.63 16.48
C LYS A 3 17.06 -1.27 15.01
N LYS A 4 17.32 -2.27 14.16
CA LYS A 4 17.30 -2.09 12.70
C LYS A 4 15.93 -1.54 12.30
N LYS A 5 15.88 -0.59 11.36
CA LYS A 5 14.63 0.03 10.91
C LYS A 5 13.74 -0.97 10.18
N ARG A 6 14.32 -1.96 9.49
CA ARG A 6 13.59 -3.07 8.87
C ARG A 6 12.63 -3.76 9.84
N SER A 7 13.09 -4.10 11.05
CA SER A 7 12.27 -4.89 11.99
C SER A 7 11.05 -4.15 12.52
N ILE A 8 10.98 -2.83 12.32
CA ILE A 8 9.80 -2.02 12.61
C ILE A 8 8.70 -2.27 11.56
N VAL A 9 9.09 -2.33 10.29
CA VAL A 9 8.14 -2.45 9.15
C VAL A 9 7.82 -3.91 8.84
N GLU A 10 8.78 -4.81 9.01
CA GLU A 10 8.66 -6.23 8.64
C GLU A 10 7.50 -6.96 9.33
N GLN A 11 7.04 -6.46 10.48
CA GLN A 11 5.88 -7.01 11.20
C GLN A 11 4.53 -6.50 10.69
N LEU A 12 4.53 -5.42 9.90
CA LEU A 12 3.34 -4.69 9.46
C LEU A 12 2.99 -4.96 7.98
N VAL A 13 3.90 -5.58 7.23
CA VAL A 13 3.78 -5.77 5.78
C VAL A 13 4.04 -7.22 5.39
N PRO A 14 3.62 -7.65 4.18
CA PRO A 14 3.87 -9.02 3.74
C PRO A 14 5.38 -9.32 3.63
N PRO A 15 5.81 -10.58 3.80
CA PRO A 15 7.20 -10.95 3.66
C PRO A 15 7.71 -10.61 2.25
N ASN A 16 8.97 -10.18 2.15
CA ASN A 16 9.64 -9.83 0.89
C ASN A 16 8.93 -8.75 0.04
N SER A 17 8.06 -7.93 0.65
CA SER A 17 7.28 -6.90 -0.08
C SER A 17 8.00 -5.56 -0.23
N PHE A 18 9.14 -5.36 0.43
CA PHE A 18 9.87 -4.10 0.43
C PHE A 18 11.38 -4.29 0.56
N ILE A 19 12.11 -3.24 0.20
CA ILE A 19 13.57 -3.14 0.31
C ILE A 19 13.87 -2.14 1.43
N ALA A 20 14.51 -2.60 2.51
CA ALA A 20 14.88 -1.71 3.61
C ALA A 20 16.26 -1.11 3.34
N VAL A 21 16.40 0.22 3.49
CA VAL A 21 17.68 0.92 3.25
C VAL A 21 18.78 0.41 4.18
N ASP A 22 18.41 0.01 5.39
CA ASP A 22 19.31 -0.49 6.43
C ASP A 22 19.77 -1.95 6.23
N ASP A 23 19.33 -2.61 5.15
CA ASP A 23 19.88 -3.90 4.73
C ASP A 23 21.24 -3.76 4.05
N PHE A 24 21.56 -2.56 3.55
CA PHE A 24 22.79 -2.27 2.82
C PHE A 24 23.79 -1.54 3.72
N LYS A 25 25.08 -1.86 3.59
CA LYS A 25 26.14 -1.19 4.35
C LYS A 25 26.41 0.22 3.82
N THR A 26 26.14 0.45 2.54
CA THR A 26 26.39 1.73 1.87
C THR A 26 25.29 2.05 0.85
N VAL A 27 25.13 3.34 0.55
CA VAL A 27 24.20 3.82 -0.50
C VAL A 27 24.60 3.27 -1.88
N LYS A 28 25.90 3.09 -2.13
CA LYS A 28 26.39 2.52 -3.39
C LYS A 28 25.91 1.08 -3.57
N GLU A 29 26.02 0.25 -2.53
CA GLU A 29 25.56 -1.13 -2.56
C GLU A 29 24.05 -1.23 -2.84
N MET A 30 23.26 -0.35 -2.21
CA MET A 30 21.83 -0.23 -2.50
C MET A 30 21.58 0.18 -3.96
N GLY A 31 22.30 1.17 -4.48
CA GLY A 31 22.18 1.61 -5.87
C GLY A 31 22.56 0.53 -6.88
N ASP A 32 23.61 -0.24 -6.61
CA ASP A 32 24.01 -1.39 -7.43
C ASP A 32 22.93 -2.48 -7.41
N TYR A 33 22.31 -2.74 -6.26
CA TYR A 33 21.20 -3.69 -6.14
C TYR A 33 19.95 -3.25 -6.90
N LEU A 34 19.56 -1.97 -6.82
CA LEU A 34 18.44 -1.44 -7.59
C LEU A 34 18.70 -1.53 -9.10
N ASN A 35 19.93 -1.23 -9.54
CA ASN A 35 20.33 -1.40 -10.94
C ASN A 35 20.26 -2.86 -11.40
N TYR A 36 20.59 -3.81 -10.52
CA TYR A 36 20.41 -5.24 -10.78
C TYR A 36 18.92 -5.58 -10.99
N LEU A 37 18.04 -5.14 -10.08
CA LEU A 37 16.59 -5.38 -10.21
C LEU A 37 16.01 -4.79 -11.48
N MET A 38 16.43 -3.59 -11.88
CA MET A 38 15.97 -2.98 -13.14
C MET A 38 16.35 -3.79 -14.39
N LYS A 39 17.43 -4.57 -14.33
CA LYS A 39 17.90 -5.41 -15.44
C LYS A 39 17.40 -6.84 -15.36
N ASN A 40 17.04 -7.32 -14.18
CA ASN A 40 16.53 -8.67 -13.95
C ASN A 40 15.05 -8.62 -13.56
N HIS A 41 14.20 -8.74 -14.58
CA HIS A 41 12.75 -8.71 -14.41
C HIS A 41 12.25 -9.82 -13.46
N THR A 42 12.83 -11.02 -13.50
CA THR A 42 12.42 -12.12 -12.61
C THR A 42 12.65 -11.75 -11.15
N ALA A 43 13.85 -11.26 -10.80
CA ALA A 43 14.17 -10.84 -9.44
C ALA A 43 13.34 -9.63 -8.99
N TYR A 44 13.03 -8.71 -9.90
CA TYR A 44 12.13 -7.59 -9.60
C TYR A 44 10.70 -8.08 -9.30
N MET A 45 10.22 -9.08 -10.04
CA MET A 45 8.87 -9.62 -9.87
C MET A 45 8.68 -10.39 -8.55
N GLU A 46 9.75 -10.94 -7.97
CA GLU A 46 9.72 -11.60 -6.65
C GLU A 46 9.16 -10.66 -5.55
N TYR A 47 9.46 -9.36 -5.63
CA TYR A 47 8.93 -8.34 -4.71
C TYR A 47 7.42 -8.10 -4.81
N PHE A 48 6.75 -8.70 -5.80
CA PHE A 48 5.31 -8.61 -5.97
C PHE A 48 4.58 -9.93 -5.76
N GLU A 49 5.30 -11.03 -5.47
CA GLU A 49 4.69 -12.34 -5.28
C GLU A 49 3.74 -12.39 -4.09
N TRP A 50 3.99 -11.59 -3.06
CA TRP A 50 3.09 -11.44 -1.92
C TRP A 50 1.66 -11.09 -2.32
N ARG A 51 1.43 -10.45 -3.48
CA ARG A 51 0.08 -10.11 -3.96
C ARG A 51 -0.78 -11.33 -4.29
N ARG A 52 -0.16 -12.53 -4.40
CA ARG A 52 -0.88 -13.80 -4.56
C ARG A 52 -1.57 -14.23 -3.28
N ASP A 53 -0.92 -14.01 -2.14
CA ASP A 53 -1.33 -14.54 -0.83
C ASP A 53 -1.90 -13.49 0.11
N TYR A 54 -1.69 -12.21 -0.19
CA TYR A 54 -2.15 -11.09 0.60
C TYR A 54 -2.97 -10.13 -0.26
N LYS A 55 -4.01 -9.60 0.35
CA LYS A 55 -4.77 -8.46 -0.16
C LYS A 55 -4.32 -7.23 0.62
N VAL A 56 -4.25 -6.10 -0.07
CA VAL A 56 -4.16 -4.82 0.62
C VAL A 56 -5.43 -4.69 1.46
N VAL A 57 -5.28 -4.43 2.76
CA VAL A 57 -6.40 -3.99 3.57
C VAL A 57 -6.70 -2.62 3.02
N PHE A 58 -7.73 -2.56 2.19
CA PHE A 58 -8.46 -1.32 2.08
C PHE A 58 -8.93 -1.11 3.50
N LEU A 59 -8.32 -0.14 4.19
CA LEU A 59 -8.80 0.22 5.50
C LEU A 59 -10.30 0.38 5.32
N ASN A 60 -11.02 -0.54 5.97
CA ASN A 60 -12.46 -0.53 5.97
C ASN A 60 -12.77 0.61 6.91
N GLY A 61 -12.59 1.82 6.39
CA GLY A 61 -13.07 3.01 7.04
C GLY A 61 -14.55 2.76 7.20
N ASN A 62 -14.94 2.41 8.42
CA ASN A 62 -16.22 2.83 8.94
C ASN A 62 -16.35 4.37 8.80
N ALA A 63 -15.24 5.07 8.50
CA ALA A 63 -15.08 6.49 8.24
C ALA A 63 -14.49 6.87 6.85
N HIS A 64 -14.46 5.97 5.84
CA HIS A 64 -14.00 6.35 4.48
C HIS A 64 -15.14 6.32 3.46
N ASP A 65 -15.29 7.43 2.75
CA ASP A 65 -16.17 7.51 1.59
C ASP A 65 -15.52 6.78 0.39
N ILE A 66 -16.37 6.35 -0.52
CA ILE A 66 -16.06 5.71 -1.80
C ILE A 66 -14.98 6.48 -2.58
N LEU A 67 -14.79 7.78 -2.32
CA LEU A 67 -13.84 8.66 -2.99
C LEU A 67 -12.44 8.73 -2.35
N GLU A 68 -12.24 8.21 -1.15
CA GLU A 68 -10.97 8.33 -0.39
C GLU A 68 -9.98 7.19 -0.58
N ARG A 69 -10.33 6.18 -1.38
CA ARG A 69 -9.42 5.04 -1.56
C ARG A 69 -8.17 5.43 -2.35
N PRO A 70 -6.97 4.97 -1.95
CA PRO A 70 -5.68 5.38 -2.52
C PRO A 70 -5.42 4.90 -3.96
N TRP A 71 -6.42 4.30 -4.61
CA TRP A 71 -6.36 3.84 -5.98
C TRP A 71 -7.24 4.71 -6.86
N GLY A 72 -6.99 6.03 -6.86
CA GLY A 72 -7.84 7.02 -7.52
C GLY A 72 -8.33 6.60 -8.90
N PHE A 73 -7.46 6.05 -9.75
CA PHE A 73 -7.85 5.59 -11.09
C PHE A 73 -8.56 4.23 -11.14
N CYS A 74 -8.11 3.21 -10.41
CA CYS A 74 -8.78 1.88 -10.44
C CYS A 74 -10.15 1.92 -9.76
N GLN A 75 -10.27 2.70 -8.69
CA GLN A 75 -11.53 2.98 -8.00
C GLN A 75 -12.51 3.70 -8.94
N LEU A 76 -12.03 4.75 -9.62
CA LEU A 76 -12.83 5.48 -10.61
C LEU A 76 -13.29 4.56 -11.73
N CYS A 77 -12.40 3.74 -12.30
CA CYS A 77 -12.79 2.75 -13.30
C CYS A 77 -13.90 1.84 -12.76
N ARG A 78 -13.75 1.25 -11.56
CA ARG A 78 -14.80 0.42 -10.96
C ARG A 78 -16.13 1.17 -10.84
N MET A 79 -16.13 2.41 -10.34
CA MET A 79 -17.36 3.20 -10.18
C MET A 79 -18.05 3.49 -11.51
N VAL A 80 -17.28 3.84 -12.54
CA VAL A 80 -17.81 4.12 -13.89
C VAL A 80 -18.52 2.88 -14.47
N TRP A 81 -18.02 1.68 -14.17
CA TRP A 81 -18.54 0.42 -14.67
C TRP A 81 -19.56 -0.26 -13.75
N THR A 82 -19.86 0.28 -12.56
CA THR A 82 -20.84 -0.32 -11.64
C THR A 82 -22.26 0.13 -12.00
N GLU A 83 -23.20 -0.82 -12.08
CA GLU A 83 -24.63 -0.54 -12.28
C GLU A 83 -25.48 -1.01 -11.09
N PRO A 84 -26.40 -0.17 -10.56
CA PRO A 84 -26.64 1.22 -10.96
C PRO A 84 -25.53 2.17 -10.46
N ARG A 85 -25.30 3.28 -11.18
CA ARG A 85 -24.33 4.30 -10.76
C ARG A 85 -24.78 4.91 -9.44
N GLN A 86 -23.92 4.83 -8.42
CA GLN A 86 -24.18 5.44 -7.13
C GLN A 86 -23.93 6.95 -7.22
N THR A 87 -24.88 7.75 -6.71
CA THR A 87 -24.70 9.19 -6.54
C THR A 87 -24.23 9.47 -5.12
N VAL A 88 -23.03 10.01 -4.97
CA VAL A 88 -22.48 10.42 -3.67
C VAL A 88 -22.60 11.94 -3.57
N ILE A 89 -23.25 12.43 -2.51
CA ILE A 89 -23.37 13.86 -2.20
C ILE A 89 -22.67 14.09 -0.88
N ILE A 90 -21.63 14.93 -0.88
CA ILE A 90 -20.92 15.33 0.34
C ILE A 90 -21.60 16.62 0.86
N PRO A 91 -22.40 16.55 1.93
CA PRO A 91 -23.17 17.70 2.40
C PRO A 91 -22.27 18.77 3.05
N ASN A 92 -21.19 18.36 3.71
CA ASN A 92 -20.25 19.24 4.38
C ASN A 92 -18.81 18.83 4.07
N TRP A 93 -18.18 19.56 3.15
CA TRP A 93 -16.81 19.28 2.72
C TRP A 93 -15.77 19.45 3.84
N THR A 94 -15.99 20.40 4.76
CA THR A 94 -14.98 20.72 5.79
C THR A 94 -14.93 19.66 6.87
N GLU A 95 -16.09 19.11 7.24
CA GLU A 95 -16.22 17.97 8.17
C GLU A 95 -15.68 16.70 7.53
N TYR A 96 -16.13 16.40 6.31
CA TYR A 96 -15.65 15.30 5.49
C TYR A 96 -14.11 15.26 5.42
N TRP A 97 -13.48 16.38 5.06
CA TRP A 97 -12.03 16.44 4.86
C TRP A 97 -11.20 16.43 6.15
N LYS A 98 -11.76 16.81 7.30
CA LYS A 98 -11.02 16.94 8.56
C LYS A 98 -11.15 15.74 9.49
N GLU A 99 -12.24 14.98 9.40
CA GLU A 99 -12.55 13.88 10.33
C GLU A 99 -12.46 12.47 9.71
N SER A 100 -12.14 12.36 8.41
CA SER A 100 -12.07 11.07 7.70
C SER A 100 -10.70 10.37 7.74
N CYS A 101 -9.68 10.98 8.36
CA CYS A 101 -8.34 10.37 8.38
C CYS A 101 -8.19 9.31 9.48
N GLU A 102 -7.67 8.15 9.09
CA GLU A 102 -7.48 6.97 9.94
C GLU A 102 -6.48 7.15 11.10
N LYS A 103 -6.50 6.21 12.04
CA LYS A 103 -5.40 5.94 12.97
C LYS A 103 -4.51 4.83 12.42
N ASP A 104 -3.20 5.04 12.47
CA ASP A 104 -2.15 4.13 11.95
C ASP A 104 -2.30 2.66 12.39
N GLY A 105 -2.05 1.70 11.48
CA GLY A 105 -1.69 0.34 11.92
C GLY A 105 -1.80 -0.83 10.94
N GLU A 106 -2.76 -0.87 10.02
CA GLU A 106 -3.07 -2.10 9.27
C GLU A 106 -3.06 -1.90 7.74
N LEU A 107 -1.96 -2.28 7.08
CA LEU A 107 -1.77 -2.03 5.65
C LEU A 107 -2.20 -3.21 4.75
N VAL A 108 -2.26 -4.44 5.28
CA VAL A 108 -2.45 -5.69 4.51
C VAL A 108 -3.07 -6.82 5.34
N GLU A 109 -3.78 -7.74 4.66
CA GLU A 109 -4.41 -8.94 5.24
C GLU A 109 -4.06 -10.14 4.36
N LYS A 110 -3.85 -11.32 4.96
CA LYS A 110 -3.67 -12.57 4.22
C LYS A 110 -5.02 -13.09 3.71
N TYR A 111 -5.08 -13.74 2.54
CA TYR A 111 -6.29 -14.44 2.13
C TYR A 111 -6.62 -15.56 3.14
N GLN A 112 -7.89 -15.65 3.55
CA GLN A 112 -8.44 -16.78 4.31
C GLN A 112 -8.74 -17.95 3.37
#